data_AF-A0A8T7IA92-F1
#
_entry.id   AF-A0A8T7IA92-F1
#
_cell.length_a   1.000
_cell.length_b   1.000
_cell.length_c   1.000
_cell.angle_alpha   90.00
_cell.angle_beta   90.00
_cell.angle_gamma   90.00
#
_symmetry.space_group_name_H-M   'P 1'
#
loop_
_entity.id
_entity.type
_entity.pdbx_description
1 polymer ?
#
loop_
_entity_poly.entity_id
_entity_poly.type
_entity_poly.pdbx_seq_one_letter_code
_entity_poly.pdbx_strand_id
1 'polypeptide(L)' 'MGLEFDNWRFNLRKSNTEPVIRLNLETRGDTELMEQKTEELLKLTREK' A
#
# COMPACT_ATOMS: atom_id res chain seq x y z
N MET A 1 -10.59 -2.54 -1.66
CA MET A 1 -10.93 -1.62 -0.55
C MET A 1 -9.79 -0.62 -0.43
N GLY A 2 -10.08 0.67 -0.28
CA GLY A 2 -9.08 1.74 -0.22
C GLY A 2 -9.24 2.59 1.04
N LEU A 3 -8.13 3.14 1.52
CA LEU A 3 -8.08 4.11 2.61
C LEU A 3 -7.34 5.35 2.10
N GLU A 4 -7.85 6.52 2.46
CA GLU A 4 -7.29 7.82 2.10
C GLU A 4 -6.98 8.59 3.38
N PHE A 5 -5.79 9.19 3.41
CA PHE A 5 -5.29 10.08 4.45
C PHE A 5 -4.92 11.42 3.80
N ASP A 6 -4.67 12.44 4.61
CA ASP A 6 -4.45 13.82 4.12
C ASP A 6 -3.37 13.92 3.03
N ASN A 7 -2.25 13.21 3.21
CA ASN A 7 -1.07 13.30 2.35
C ASN A 7 -0.82 12.09 1.46
N TRP A 8 -1.55 10.99 1.68
CA TRP A 8 -1.33 9.73 0.97
C TRP A 8 -2.57 8.84 1.01
N ARG A 9 -2.66 7.91 0.08
CA ARG A 9 -3.73 6.91 0.02
C ARG A 9 -3.16 5.57 -0.37
N PHE A 10 -3.87 4.51 -0.01
CA PHE A 10 -3.57 3.20 -0.53
C PHE A 10 -4.81 2.37 -0.78
N ASN A 11 -4.68 1.36 -1.63
CA ASN A 11 -5.69 0.33 -1.81
C ASN A 11 -5.07 -1.05 -1.86
N LEU A 12 -5.85 -2.02 -1.35
CA LEU A 12 -5.56 -3.43 -1.43
C LEU A 12 -6.60 -4.11 -2.31
N ARG A 13 -6.13 -4.90 -3.26
CA ARG A 13 -6.95 -5.76 -4.12
C ARG A 13 -6.37 -7.16 -4.18
N LYS A 14 -7.22 -8.17 -3.98
CA LYS A 14 -6.87 -9.56 -4.28
C LYS A 14 -6.77 -9.70 -5.80
N SER A 15 -5.75 -10.39 -6.29
CA SER A 15 -5.68 -10.73 -7.71
C SER A 15 -6.73 -11.78 -8.04
N ASN A 16 -7.39 -11.62 -9.18
CA ASN A 16 -8.44 -12.53 -9.63
C ASN A 16 -7.87 -13.82 -10.25
N THR A 17 -6.65 -13.75 -10.77
CA THR A 17 -6.03 -14.83 -11.56
C THR A 17 -4.81 -15.44 -10.88
N GLU A 18 -4.28 -14.80 -9.85
CA GLU A 18 -3.06 -15.22 -9.16
C GLU A 18 -3.28 -15.18 -7.65
N PRO A 19 -2.61 -16.05 -6.86
CA PRO A 19 -2.73 -16.08 -5.40
C PRO A 19 -1.90 -14.95 -4.75
N VAL A 20 -2.07 -13.71 -5.22
CA VAL A 20 -1.33 -12.53 -4.74
C VAL A 20 -2.29 -11.41 -4.35
N ILE A 21 -1.84 -10.54 -3.45
CA ILE A 21 -2.51 -9.28 -3.10
C ILE A 21 -1.69 -8.15 -3.71
N ARG A 22 -2.37 -7.21 -4.38
CA ARG A 22 -1.74 -6.00 -4.92
C ARG A 22 -2.00 -4.83 -3.98
N LEU A 23 -0.92 -4.16 -3.60
CA LEU A 23 -0.92 -2.89 -2.89
C LEU A 23 -0.64 -1.77 -3.90
N ASN A 24 -1.53 -0.78 -3.98
CA ASN A 24 -1.25 0.49 -4.65
C ASN A 24 -1.17 1.58 -3.59
N LEU A 25 -0.09 2.34 -3.56
CA LEU A 25 0.15 3.42 -2.61
C LEU A 25 0.58 4.66 -3.39
N GLU A 26 -0.03 5.80 -3.06
CA GLU A 26 0.24 7.07 -3.73
C GLU A 26 0.38 8.17 -2.67
N THR A 27 1.38 9.03 -2.83
CA THR A 27 1.60 10.25 -2.03
C THR A 27 1.49 11.49 -2.92
N ARG A 28 1.35 12.67 -2.32
CA ARG A 28 1.30 13.96 -3.04
C ARG A 28 2.71 14.45 -3.47
N GLY A 29 3.48 13.59 -4.14
CA GLY A 29 4.84 13.89 -4.59
C GLY A 29 5.92 13.77 -3.50
N ASP A 30 5.58 13.17 -2.36
CA ASP A 30 6.50 12.91 -1.26
C ASP A 30 7.04 11.48 -1.36
N THR A 31 8.24 11.35 -1.95
CA THR A 31 8.89 10.06 -2.17
C THR A 31 9.35 9.41 -0.87
N GLU A 32 9.81 10.20 0.11
CA GLU A 32 10.27 9.67 1.39
C GLU A 32 9.09 9.05 2.16
N LEU A 33 7.95 9.75 2.20
CA LEU A 33 6.71 9.21 2.77
C LEU A 33 6.24 7.95 2.02
N MET A 34 6.40 7.92 0.69
CA MET A 34 6.01 6.77 -0.12
C MET A 34 6.82 5.53 0.25
N GLU A 35 8.14 5.67 0.37
CA GLU A 35 9.04 4.57 0.75
C GLU A 35 8.75 4.09 2.18
N GLN A 36 8.66 5.01 3.14
CA GLN A 36 8.37 4.69 4.54
C GLN A 36 7.05 3.91 4.68
N LYS A 37 5.96 4.38 4.05
CA LYS A 37 4.66 3.73 4.13
C LYS A 37 4.59 2.42 3.35
N THR A 38 5.34 2.30 2.27
CA THR A 38 5.46 1.04 1.54
C THR A 38 6.13 -0.02 2.40
N GLU A 39 7.24 0.30 3.06
CA GLU A 39 7.92 -0.64 3.96
C GLU A 39 7.04 -1.05 5.16
N GLU A 40 6.36 -0.08 5.78
CA GLU A 40 5.46 -0.32 6.92
C GLU A 40 4.34 -1.32 6.54
N LEU A 41 3.67 -1.08 5.41
CA LEU A 41 2.58 -1.95 4.95
C LEU A 41 3.09 -3.32 4.50
N LEU A 42 4.25 -3.40 3.85
CA LEU A 42 4.83 -4.68 3.45
C LEU A 42 5.19 -5.54 4.67
N LYS A 43 5.72 -4.96 5.75
CA LYS A 43 5.98 -5.67 7.01
C LYS A 43 4.69 -6.24 7.59
N LEU A 44 3.63 -5.44 7.68
CA LEU A 44 2.32 -5.89 8.19
C LEU A 44 1.72 -7.05 7.37
N THR A 45 1.97 -7.10 6.06
CA THR A 45 1.47 -8.19 5.21
C THR A 45 2.27 -9.49 5.32
N ARG A 46 3.51 -9.45 5.81
CA ARG A 46 4.41 -10.62 5.91
C ARG A 46 4.37 -11.28 7.29
N GLU A 47 3.94 -10.57 8.33
CA GLU A 47 3.87 -11.10 9.71
C GLU A 47 2.57 -11.85 10.03
N LYS A 48 1.89 -12.43 9.02
CA LYS A 48 0.69 -13.27 9.21
C LYS A 48 0.82 -14.63 8.56
#